data_AF-A0A503KFS9-F1
#
_entry.id   AF-A0A503KFS9-F1
#
_cell.length_a   1.000
_cell.length_b   1.000
_cell.length_c   1.000
_cell.angle_alpha   90.00
_cell.angle_beta   90.00
_cell.angle_gamma   90.00
#
_symmetry.space_group_name_H-M   'P 1'
#
loop_
_entity.id
_entity.type
_entity.pdbx_description
1 polymer ?
#
loop_
_entity_poly.entity_id
_entity_poly.type
_entity_poly.pdbx_seq_one_letter_code
_entity_poly.pdbx_strand_id
1 'polypeptide(L)'
;MADIILVALISALVLAGAVAIIAIALRWRRKRRRARGNPNSARDYAPRAHWAPTSGKLNFSSFVYMDVDGDGAYGVADRPMAGIMVRLYDERGAFLASARSNAAGFANFPMSSKRRSAAIQRPGLYRFSVSVPPGWRASSANQDQAVRIADGPESMVGLAGEGLPKPVGLAPGRTASGSTPAGMEATLSVMGRGKLLERHALPADAAFRFPLGVDADEIAIAGSGLDRRLKLSGYPIDLGLLAPGALAPDAPLKTVGFDDITPRGLCKVPSGHAGVDWHNLNAMSRDHTPNSEGYVNGNVSGAYIAYTSSGHPAEFGRDAPFGFYSVMLTAAWLASEGELALVESWLGDEAVARDEIVLSALAPVQYAPMLQAVTRVRISTRHHWQAVLDDLIVAL
;
A
#
# COMPACT_ATOMS: atom_id res chain seq x y z
N MET A 1 -3.59 -4.44 -60.66
CA MET A 1 -3.61 -4.17 -59.20
C MET A 1 -4.18 -5.32 -58.38
N ALA A 2 -5.28 -5.97 -58.79
CA ALA A 2 -5.88 -7.10 -58.07
C ALA A 2 -4.93 -8.32 -57.90
N ASP A 3 -4.15 -8.68 -58.91
CA ASP A 3 -3.24 -9.84 -58.84
C ASP A 3 -2.08 -9.65 -57.85
N ILE A 4 -1.57 -8.43 -57.71
CA ILE A 4 -0.48 -8.13 -56.76
C ILE A 4 -1.00 -8.22 -55.32
N ILE A 5 -2.23 -7.76 -55.08
CA ILE A 5 -2.90 -7.84 -53.78
C ILE A 5 -3.17 -9.31 -53.41
N LEU A 6 -3.63 -10.12 -54.37
CA LEU A 6 -3.89 -11.54 -54.16
C LEU A 6 -2.61 -12.32 -53.85
N VAL A 7 -1.52 -12.09 -54.60
CA VAL A 7 -0.21 -12.72 -54.35
C VAL A 7 0.36 -12.30 -53.00
N ALA A 8 0.20 -11.04 -52.60
CA ALA A 8 0.62 -10.55 -51.29
C ALA A 8 -0.18 -11.20 -50.14
N LEU A 9 -1.50 -11.34 -50.30
CA LEU A 9 -2.38 -12.02 -49.33
C LEU A 9 -2.04 -13.50 -49.17
N ILE A 10 -1.83 -14.21 -50.29
CA ILE A 10 -1.43 -15.62 -50.28
C ILE A 10 -0.05 -15.78 -49.61
N SER A 11 0.91 -14.91 -49.95
CA SER A 11 2.24 -14.93 -49.35
C SER A 11 2.20 -14.66 -47.84
N ALA A 12 1.37 -13.72 -47.38
CA ALA A 12 1.16 -13.44 -45.97
C ALA A 12 0.54 -14.64 -45.21
N LEU A 13 -0.45 -15.32 -45.81
CA LEU A 13 -1.08 -16.53 -45.25
C LEU A 13 -0.08 -17.69 -45.15
N VAL A 14 0.76 -17.90 -46.16
CA VAL A 14 1.82 -18.92 -46.15
C VAL A 14 2.86 -18.61 -45.07
N LEU A 15 3.29 -17.35 -44.95
CA LEU A 15 4.23 -16.93 -43.92
C LEU A 15 3.65 -17.12 -42.51
N ALA A 16 2.40 -16.70 -42.30
CA ALA A 16 1.68 -16.89 -41.04
C ALA A 16 1.52 -18.37 -40.69
N GLY A 17 1.18 -19.21 -41.66
CA GLY A 17 1.10 -20.67 -41.50
C GLY A 17 2.44 -21.30 -41.12
N ALA A 18 3.53 -20.91 -41.79
CA ALA A 18 4.87 -21.39 -41.47
C ALA A 18 5.31 -20.97 -40.05
N VAL A 19 5.07 -19.72 -39.66
CA VAL A 19 5.35 -19.22 -38.31
C VAL A 19 4.54 -19.98 -37.26
N ALA A 20 3.25 -20.26 -37.51
CA ALA A 20 2.41 -21.04 -36.62
C ALA A 20 2.92 -22.48 -36.44
N ILE A 21 3.32 -23.15 -37.52
CA ILE A 21 3.89 -24.51 -37.47
C ILE A 21 5.20 -24.51 -36.67
N ILE A 22 6.08 -23.53 -36.90
CA ILE A 22 7.34 -23.39 -36.14
C ILE A 22 7.04 -23.16 -34.65
N ALA A 23 6.07 -22.30 -34.32
CA ALA A 23 5.67 -22.03 -32.94
C ALA A 23 5.12 -23.29 -32.25
N ILE A 24 4.28 -24.07 -32.95
CA ILE A 24 3.75 -25.35 -32.47
C ILE A 24 4.90 -26.35 -32.26
N ALA A 25 5.79 -26.52 -33.24
CA ALA A 25 6.93 -27.42 -33.14
C ALA A 25 7.85 -27.07 -31.96
N LEU A 26 8.13 -25.78 -31.75
CA LEU A 26 8.89 -25.28 -30.60
C LEU A 26 8.16 -25.53 -29.27
N ARG A 27 6.84 -25.32 -29.21
CA ARG A 27 6.02 -25.61 -28.03
C ARG A 27 6.04 -27.10 -27.68
N TRP A 28 5.88 -27.97 -28.67
CA TRP A 28 5.95 -29.42 -28.49
C TRP A 28 7.35 -29.88 -28.06
N ARG A 29 8.42 -29.32 -28.66
CA ARG A 29 9.80 -29.60 -28.26
C ARG A 29 10.07 -29.18 -26.82
N ARG A 30 9.56 -28.02 -26.38
CA ARG A 30 9.64 -27.57 -24.97
C ARG A 30 8.87 -28.51 -24.03
N LYS A 31 7.65 -28.92 -24.39
CA LYS A 31 6.84 -29.86 -23.62
C LYS A 31 7.54 -31.21 -23.45
N ARG A 32 8.09 -31.78 -24.53
CA ARG A 32 8.87 -33.04 -24.48
C ARG A 32 10.14 -32.92 -23.63
N ARG A 33 10.86 -31.79 -23.68
CA ARG A 33 12.02 -31.58 -22.81
C ARG A 33 11.64 -31.50 -21.33
N ARG A 34 10.52 -30.84 -20.99
CA ARG A 34 10.02 -30.76 -19.62
C ARG A 34 9.52 -32.10 -19.08
N ALA A 35 9.00 -32.97 -19.95
CA ALA A 35 8.52 -34.30 -19.61
C ALA A 35 9.62 -35.38 -19.57
N ARG A 36 10.86 -35.06 -19.94
CA ARG A 36 12.00 -35.97 -19.77
C ARG A 36 12.45 -35.93 -18.32
N GLY A 37 11.75 -36.68 -17.47
CA GLY A 37 12.26 -37.11 -16.17
C GLY A 37 13.37 -38.15 -16.33
N ASN A 38 13.91 -38.62 -15.21
CA ASN A 38 14.84 -39.74 -15.22
C ASN A 38 14.05 -41.05 -15.33
N PRO A 39 14.34 -41.96 -16.28
CA PRO A 39 13.64 -43.25 -16.32
C PRO A 39 13.93 -44.13 -15.10
N ASN A 40 14.98 -43.81 -14.33
CA ASN A 40 15.30 -44.48 -13.08
C ASN A 40 14.73 -43.69 -11.89
N SER A 41 13.67 -44.22 -11.26
CA SER A 41 13.02 -43.61 -10.10
C SER A 41 13.94 -43.47 -8.87
N ALA A 42 14.98 -44.32 -8.76
CA ALA A 42 15.99 -44.18 -7.70
C ALA A 42 16.79 -42.86 -7.80
N ARG A 43 16.69 -42.15 -8.93
CA ARG A 43 17.34 -40.86 -9.16
C ARG A 43 16.43 -39.65 -8.96
N ASP A 44 15.13 -39.83 -8.75
CA ASP A 44 14.19 -38.72 -8.58
C ASP A 44 14.42 -37.93 -7.30
N TYR A 45 14.95 -38.60 -6.26
CA TYR A 45 15.32 -38.01 -4.97
C TYR A 45 16.81 -38.18 -4.64
N ALA A 46 17.64 -38.55 -5.63
CA ALA A 46 19.06 -38.77 -5.39
C ALA A 46 19.74 -37.46 -4.92
N PRO A 47 20.53 -37.51 -3.82
CA PRO A 47 21.29 -36.36 -3.38
C PRO A 47 22.21 -35.81 -4.48
N ARG A 48 22.35 -34.49 -4.53
CA ARG A 48 23.25 -33.84 -5.48
C ARG A 48 24.70 -34.09 -5.08
N ALA A 49 25.44 -34.80 -5.91
CA ALA A 49 26.88 -35.04 -5.72
C ALA A 49 27.78 -33.95 -6.33
N HIS A 50 27.28 -33.24 -7.35
CA HIS A 50 28.02 -32.16 -8.02
C HIS A 50 27.29 -30.83 -7.89
N TRP A 51 27.92 -29.90 -7.18
CA TRP A 51 27.44 -28.55 -6.95
C TRP A 51 28.07 -27.63 -8.00
N ALA A 52 27.22 -27.11 -8.89
CA ALA A 52 27.64 -26.25 -9.98
C ALA A 52 26.48 -25.35 -10.41
N PRO A 53 26.75 -24.22 -11.08
CA PRO A 53 25.72 -23.26 -11.41
C PRO A 53 24.80 -23.83 -12.48
N THR A 54 23.51 -23.67 -12.29
CA THR A 54 22.49 -24.02 -13.29
C THR A 54 22.28 -22.86 -14.27
N SER A 55 21.49 -23.06 -15.32
CA SER A 55 20.99 -21.95 -16.16
C SER A 55 19.87 -21.13 -15.50
N GLY A 56 19.59 -21.39 -14.22
CA GLY A 56 18.59 -20.71 -13.42
C GLY A 56 18.98 -19.30 -13.03
N LYS A 57 18.09 -18.65 -12.28
CA LYS A 57 18.30 -17.36 -11.64
C LYS A 57 17.81 -17.40 -10.20
N LEU A 58 18.38 -16.55 -9.36
CA LEU A 58 17.93 -16.24 -8.01
C LEU A 58 17.42 -14.80 -8.02
N ASN A 59 16.42 -14.45 -7.22
CA ASN A 59 16.12 -13.05 -6.95
C ASN A 59 16.98 -12.62 -5.75
N PHE A 60 17.88 -11.68 -5.98
CA PHE A 60 18.59 -10.97 -4.92
C PHE A 60 17.80 -9.68 -4.63
N SER A 61 17.27 -9.55 -3.43
CA SER A 61 16.15 -8.63 -3.19
C SER A 61 16.47 -7.58 -2.13
N SER A 62 15.96 -6.37 -2.34
CA SER A 62 15.86 -5.34 -1.30
C SER A 62 14.48 -5.41 -0.67
N PHE A 63 14.39 -5.37 0.66
CA PHE A 63 13.13 -5.35 1.39
C PHE A 63 12.83 -3.94 1.90
N VAL A 64 11.63 -3.44 1.61
CA VAL A 64 11.15 -2.12 2.02
C VAL A 64 9.91 -2.28 2.89
N TYR A 65 9.88 -1.58 4.01
CA TYR A 65 8.76 -1.59 4.95
C TYR A 65 8.38 -0.17 5.37
N MET A 66 7.12 -0.03 5.78
CA MET A 66 6.60 1.17 6.39
C MET A 66 6.92 1.09 7.86
N ASP A 67 7.73 2.03 8.32
CA ASP A 67 8.12 2.18 9.70
C ASP A 67 7.06 3.02 10.41
N VAL A 68 6.12 2.34 11.06
CA VAL A 68 4.89 2.93 11.58
C VAL A 68 5.13 3.61 12.92
N ASP A 69 6.00 3.04 13.77
CA ASP A 69 6.36 3.62 15.07
C ASP A 69 7.59 4.54 14.98
N GLY A 70 8.31 4.54 13.86
CA GLY A 70 9.37 5.48 13.52
C GLY A 70 10.71 5.14 14.15
N ASP A 71 10.92 3.90 14.61
CA ASP A 71 12.12 3.48 15.34
C ASP A 71 13.32 3.12 14.44
N GLY A 72 13.10 3.02 13.12
CA GLY A 72 14.12 2.71 12.12
C GLY A 72 14.52 1.22 12.05
N ALA A 73 13.84 0.34 12.80
CA ALA A 73 13.96 -1.11 12.75
C ALA A 73 12.69 -1.73 12.16
N TYR A 74 12.77 -2.97 11.68
CA TYR A 74 11.58 -3.69 11.20
C TYR A 74 11.01 -4.54 12.33
N GLY A 75 9.86 -4.13 12.86
CA GLY A 75 9.20 -4.71 14.02
C GLY A 75 7.78 -5.21 13.76
N VAL A 76 7.05 -5.50 14.85
CA VAL A 76 5.67 -6.02 14.81
C VAL A 76 4.65 -4.94 14.40
N ALA A 77 4.98 -3.67 14.68
CA ALA A 77 4.16 -2.52 14.28
C ALA A 77 4.19 -2.28 12.76
N ASP A 78 5.24 -2.74 12.08
CA ASP A 78 5.53 -2.38 10.70
C ASP A 78 4.85 -3.25 9.67
N ARG A 79 4.82 -2.76 8.43
CA ARG A 79 4.19 -3.43 7.30
C ARG A 79 5.10 -3.42 6.08
N PRO A 80 5.16 -4.51 5.28
CA PRO A 80 5.85 -4.45 4.00
C PRO A 80 5.20 -3.41 3.09
N MET A 81 6.01 -2.67 2.33
CA MET A 81 5.50 -1.65 1.41
C MET A 81 5.53 -2.12 -0.04
N ALA A 82 4.41 -1.99 -0.74
CA ALA A 82 4.30 -2.23 -2.16
C ALA A 82 4.56 -0.95 -2.98
N GLY A 83 5.10 -1.11 -4.19
CA GLY A 83 5.23 -0.03 -5.16
C GLY A 83 6.47 0.84 -5.05
N ILE A 84 7.32 0.65 -4.04
CA ILE A 84 8.51 1.48 -3.81
C ILE A 84 9.62 1.12 -4.79
N MET A 85 10.15 2.15 -5.46
CA MET A 85 11.17 1.99 -6.48
C MET A 85 12.55 1.79 -5.86
N VAL A 86 13.22 0.70 -6.24
CA VAL A 86 14.62 0.41 -5.91
C VAL A 86 15.46 0.39 -7.18
N ARG A 87 16.61 1.05 -7.15
CA ARG A 87 17.59 1.09 -8.24
C ARG A 87 18.84 0.32 -7.86
N LEU A 88 19.39 -0.42 -8.81
CA LEU A 88 20.63 -1.18 -8.69
C LEU A 88 21.71 -0.53 -9.55
N TYR A 89 22.87 -0.31 -8.94
CA TYR A 89 24.07 0.21 -9.59
C TYR A 89 25.25 -0.75 -9.41
N ASP A 90 26.19 -0.72 -10.35
CA ASP A 90 27.48 -1.39 -10.18
C ASP A 90 28.46 -0.56 -9.32
N GLU A 91 29.65 -1.11 -9.11
CA GLU A 91 30.73 -0.50 -8.32
C GLU A 91 31.21 0.84 -8.89
N ARG A 92 31.02 1.08 -10.19
CA ARG A 92 31.39 2.34 -10.86
C ARG A 92 30.26 3.37 -10.79
N GLY A 93 29.13 3.03 -10.17
CA GLY A 93 27.94 3.86 -10.10
C GLY A 93 27.09 3.83 -11.36
N ALA A 94 27.33 2.93 -12.31
CA ALA A 94 26.51 2.78 -13.51
C ALA A 94 25.18 2.12 -13.16
N PHE A 95 24.08 2.67 -13.66
CA PHE A 95 22.74 2.11 -13.48
C PHE A 95 22.61 0.78 -14.22
N LEU A 96 22.18 -0.27 -13.52
CA LEU A 96 22.00 -1.62 -14.08
C LEU A 96 20.53 -1.96 -14.30
N ALA A 97 19.68 -1.71 -13.29
CA ALA A 97 18.28 -2.09 -13.31
C ALA A 97 17.49 -1.35 -12.23
N SER A 98 16.16 -1.39 -12.35
CA SER A 98 15.25 -0.98 -11.29
C SER A 98 14.11 -1.98 -11.12
N ALA A 99 13.55 -2.03 -9.92
CA ALA A 99 12.41 -2.87 -9.58
C ALA A 99 11.55 -2.15 -8.54
N ARG A 100 10.22 -2.31 -8.64
CA ARG A 100 9.31 -1.91 -7.56
C ARG A 100 9.17 -3.04 -6.55
N SER A 101 9.01 -2.69 -5.27
CA SER A 101 8.65 -3.66 -4.24
C SER A 101 7.27 -4.24 -4.52
N ASN A 102 7.13 -5.56 -4.29
CA ASN A 102 5.86 -6.26 -4.45
C ASN A 102 4.99 -6.15 -3.18
N ALA A 103 3.84 -6.83 -3.14
CA ALA A 103 2.93 -6.86 -1.97
C ALA A 103 3.58 -7.40 -0.67
N ALA A 104 4.71 -8.10 -0.79
CA ALA A 104 5.49 -8.58 0.34
C ALA A 104 6.72 -7.70 0.63
N GLY A 105 6.83 -6.50 0.05
CA GLY A 105 7.92 -5.55 0.34
C GLY A 105 9.21 -5.79 -0.45
N PHE A 106 9.28 -6.80 -1.31
CA PHE A 106 10.54 -7.18 -1.98
C PHE A 106 10.65 -6.57 -3.38
N ALA A 107 11.68 -5.77 -3.61
CA ALA A 107 12.16 -5.41 -4.93
C ALA A 107 13.22 -6.44 -5.39
N ASN A 108 12.89 -7.19 -6.44
CA ASN A 108 13.63 -8.41 -6.82
C ASN A 108 14.56 -8.17 -8.02
N PHE A 109 15.86 -8.43 -7.86
CA PHE A 109 16.85 -8.34 -8.93
C PHE A 109 17.36 -9.72 -9.34
N PRO A 110 17.12 -10.17 -10.58
CA PRO A 110 17.66 -11.44 -11.07
C PRO A 110 19.18 -11.50 -11.00
N MET A 111 19.72 -12.55 -10.37
CA MET A 111 21.14 -12.85 -10.25
C MET A 111 21.48 -14.20 -10.89
N SER A 112 22.49 -14.23 -11.77
CA SER A 112 23.02 -15.44 -12.40
C SER A 112 24.29 -15.17 -13.20
N SER A 113 25.33 -15.98 -12.99
CA SER A 113 26.56 -15.92 -13.80
C SER A 113 26.40 -16.49 -15.21
N LYS A 114 25.34 -17.27 -15.47
CA LYS A 114 25.11 -17.94 -16.77
C LYS A 114 24.03 -17.27 -17.61
N ARG A 115 23.16 -16.45 -17.02
CA ARG A 115 22.00 -15.84 -17.70
C ARG A 115 22.26 -14.37 -18.02
N ARG A 116 22.42 -14.06 -19.31
CA ARG A 116 22.63 -12.69 -19.81
C ARG A 116 21.52 -11.69 -19.49
N SER A 117 20.30 -12.17 -19.22
CA SER A 117 19.17 -11.32 -18.83
C SER A 117 19.13 -11.01 -17.33
N ALA A 118 20.10 -11.49 -16.54
CA ALA A 118 20.18 -11.19 -15.12
C ALA A 118 20.76 -9.79 -14.93
N ALA A 119 20.29 -9.05 -13.93
CA ALA A 119 20.84 -7.74 -13.59
C ALA A 119 22.22 -7.87 -12.93
N ILE A 120 22.39 -8.92 -12.11
CA ILE A 120 23.66 -9.25 -11.42
C ILE A 120 24.27 -10.47 -12.10
N GLN A 121 25.39 -10.29 -12.78
CA GLN A 121 26.03 -11.34 -13.60
C GLN A 121 27.46 -11.68 -13.18
N ARG A 122 28.09 -10.85 -12.35
CA ARG A 122 29.50 -10.97 -11.98
C ARG A 122 29.71 -10.66 -10.50
N PRO A 123 30.78 -11.15 -9.89
CA PRO A 123 31.24 -10.65 -8.60
C PRO A 123 31.52 -9.16 -8.67
N GLY A 124 31.42 -8.49 -7.53
CA GLY A 124 31.68 -7.06 -7.40
C GLY A 124 30.86 -6.43 -6.28
N LEU A 125 31.06 -5.14 -6.08
CA LEU A 125 30.23 -4.34 -5.20
C LEU A 125 29.01 -3.82 -5.96
N TYR A 126 27.82 -4.00 -5.39
CA TYR A 126 26.57 -3.53 -5.97
C TYR A 126 25.86 -2.59 -5.00
N ARG A 127 25.39 -1.44 -5.50
CA ARG A 127 24.66 -0.46 -4.69
C ARG A 127 23.16 -0.54 -4.97
N PHE A 128 22.38 -0.74 -3.92
CA PHE A 128 20.92 -0.66 -3.92
C PHE A 128 20.52 0.71 -3.38
N SER A 129 19.59 1.38 -4.07
CA SER A 129 19.12 2.71 -3.73
C SER A 129 17.59 2.73 -3.74
N VAL A 130 16.99 2.87 -2.56
CA VAL A 130 15.55 2.96 -2.36
C VAL A 130 15.10 4.41 -2.56
N SER A 131 14.07 4.62 -3.37
CA SER A 131 13.48 5.93 -3.58
C SER A 131 12.61 6.29 -2.39
N VAL A 132 12.93 7.40 -1.72
CA VAL A 132 12.07 7.96 -0.67
C VAL A 132 10.97 8.80 -1.35
N PRO A 133 9.68 8.50 -1.16
CA PRO A 133 8.60 9.30 -1.74
C PRO A 133 8.60 10.75 -1.21
N PRO A 134 8.05 11.71 -1.97
CA PRO A 134 7.91 13.08 -1.50
C PRO A 134 7.14 13.17 -0.17
N GLY A 135 7.68 13.92 0.80
CA GLY A 135 7.08 14.05 2.12
C GLY A 135 7.37 12.89 3.09
N TRP A 136 8.13 11.88 2.68
CA TRP A 136 8.55 10.77 3.53
C TRP A 136 9.99 10.94 4.03
N ARG A 137 10.35 10.14 5.04
CA ARG A 137 11.72 10.02 5.57
C ARG A 137 12.19 8.56 5.47
N ALA A 138 13.47 8.37 5.13
CA ALA A 138 14.16 7.09 5.34
C ALA A 138 14.55 6.97 6.82
N SER A 139 13.69 6.35 7.63
CA SER A 139 13.86 6.29 9.09
C SER A 139 15.02 5.38 9.51
N SER A 140 15.28 4.32 8.76
CA SER A 140 16.42 3.41 8.98
C SER A 140 17.78 3.97 8.52
N ALA A 141 17.80 5.16 7.91
CA ALA A 141 19.00 5.85 7.40
C ALA A 141 19.93 4.98 6.51
N ASN A 142 19.35 4.01 5.80
CA ASN A 142 20.08 3.04 4.98
C ASN A 142 19.43 2.86 3.59
N GLN A 143 18.79 3.90 3.04
CA GLN A 143 18.16 3.83 1.72
C GLN A 143 19.17 3.54 0.60
N ASP A 144 20.43 3.91 0.79
CA ASP A 144 21.54 3.56 -0.08
C ASP A 144 22.46 2.55 0.63
N GLN A 145 22.62 1.36 0.06
CA GLN A 145 23.42 0.28 0.64
C GLN A 145 24.29 -0.38 -0.42
N ALA A 146 25.53 -0.71 -0.06
CA ALA A 146 26.41 -1.48 -0.91
C ALA A 146 26.54 -2.91 -0.37
N VAL A 147 26.39 -3.90 -1.24
CA VAL A 147 26.54 -5.32 -0.91
C VAL A 147 27.52 -5.96 -1.86
N ARG A 148 28.46 -6.73 -1.31
CA ARG A 148 29.44 -7.47 -2.09
C ARG A 148 28.86 -8.81 -2.53
N ILE A 149 28.98 -9.07 -3.82
CA ILE A 149 28.68 -10.35 -4.45
C ILE A 149 30.01 -11.00 -4.82
N ALA A 150 30.21 -12.25 -4.41
CA ALA A 150 31.39 -13.05 -4.68
C ALA A 150 31.10 -14.16 -5.69
N ASP A 151 32.17 -14.75 -6.25
CA ASP A 151 32.06 -16.00 -6.99
C ASP A 151 31.55 -17.11 -6.08
N GLY A 152 30.56 -17.85 -6.56
CA GLY A 152 30.01 -19.00 -5.86
C GLY A 152 29.92 -20.18 -6.81
N PRO A 153 31.04 -20.81 -7.22
CA PRO A 153 31.03 -21.85 -8.24
C PRO A 153 30.15 -23.05 -7.88
N GLU A 154 29.96 -23.33 -6.59
CA GLU A 154 29.08 -24.41 -6.11
C GLU A 154 27.63 -23.96 -5.87
N SER A 155 27.36 -22.65 -5.91
CA SER A 155 26.01 -22.12 -5.71
C SER A 155 25.10 -22.39 -6.91
N MET A 156 23.77 -22.32 -6.68
CA MET A 156 22.75 -22.54 -7.72
C MET A 156 22.95 -21.66 -8.97
N VAL A 157 23.48 -20.45 -8.79
CA VAL A 157 23.56 -19.43 -9.85
C VAL A 157 24.98 -18.90 -10.10
N GLY A 158 25.99 -19.54 -9.50
CA GLY A 158 27.40 -19.21 -9.71
C GLY A 158 27.88 -17.95 -8.98
N LEU A 159 27.03 -17.36 -8.14
CA LEU A 159 27.28 -16.14 -7.39
C LEU A 159 26.65 -16.28 -6.01
N ALA A 160 27.28 -15.67 -5.00
CA ALA A 160 26.75 -15.60 -3.65
C ALA A 160 26.99 -14.20 -3.08
N GLY A 161 26.01 -13.65 -2.36
CA GLY A 161 26.21 -12.42 -1.60
C GLY A 161 26.76 -12.71 -0.21
N GLU A 162 27.57 -11.81 0.34
CA GLU A 162 28.01 -11.87 1.73
C GLU A 162 26.85 -11.69 2.73
N GLY A 163 25.75 -11.14 2.25
CA GLY A 163 24.46 -10.99 2.92
C GLY A 163 23.43 -10.42 1.95
N LEU A 164 22.20 -10.24 2.41
CA LEU A 164 21.21 -9.43 1.68
C LEU A 164 21.31 -7.96 2.12
N PRO A 165 20.82 -7.00 1.31
CA PRO A 165 20.59 -5.65 1.79
C PRO A 165 19.75 -5.67 3.08
N LYS A 166 20.10 -4.82 4.04
CA LYS A 166 19.32 -4.64 5.26
C LYS A 166 17.93 -4.08 4.91
N PRO A 167 16.88 -4.42 5.66
CA PRO A 167 15.56 -3.78 5.53
C PRO A 167 15.67 -2.25 5.50
N VAL A 168 14.91 -1.61 4.60
CA VAL A 168 14.83 -0.15 4.50
C VAL A 168 13.46 0.31 4.99
N GLY A 169 13.46 1.05 6.09
CA GLY A 169 12.29 1.65 6.71
C GLY A 169 12.01 3.02 6.12
N LEU A 170 10.76 3.24 5.72
CA LEU A 170 10.24 4.52 5.31
C LEU A 170 9.10 4.93 6.23
N ALA A 171 9.16 6.14 6.76
CA ALA A 171 8.09 6.71 7.59
C ALA A 171 7.39 7.85 6.83
N PRO A 172 6.04 7.86 6.76
CA PRO A 172 5.31 8.97 6.16
C PRO A 172 5.51 10.23 7.01
N GLY A 173 5.57 11.38 6.34
CA GLY A 173 5.50 12.66 7.04
C GLY A 173 4.11 12.81 7.67
N ARG A 174 4.07 13.03 8.98
CA ARG A 174 2.80 13.24 9.71
C ARG A 174 2.40 14.70 9.60
N THR A 175 1.14 14.93 9.28
CA THR A 175 0.52 16.27 9.27
C THR A 175 -0.85 16.19 9.90
N ALA A 176 -1.29 17.29 10.50
CA ALA A 176 -2.69 17.48 10.84
C ALA A 176 -3.29 18.54 9.92
N SER A 177 -4.38 18.19 9.26
CA SER A 177 -5.19 19.08 8.44
C SER A 177 -6.65 19.10 8.87
N GLY A 178 -7.38 20.07 8.36
CA GLY A 178 -8.81 20.21 8.53
C GLY A 178 -9.25 21.61 8.11
N SER A 179 -10.51 21.94 8.39
CA SER A 179 -11.04 23.28 8.19
C SER A 179 -11.93 23.70 9.34
N THR A 180 -12.09 25.00 9.52
CA THR A 180 -13.00 25.59 10.51
C THR A 180 -14.14 26.34 9.82
N PRO A 181 -15.33 26.39 10.42
CA PRO A 181 -16.40 27.25 9.92
C PRO A 181 -16.15 28.72 10.27
N ALA A 182 -16.93 29.62 9.67
CA ALA A 182 -16.94 31.02 10.01
C ALA A 182 -17.30 31.27 11.48
N GLY A 183 -16.64 32.29 12.08
CA GLY A 183 -16.88 32.68 13.47
C GLY A 183 -16.35 31.71 14.52
N MET A 184 -15.58 30.69 14.13
CA MET A 184 -14.93 29.77 15.06
C MET A 184 -13.62 30.36 15.59
N GLU A 185 -13.52 30.43 16.91
CA GLU A 185 -12.28 30.62 17.66
C GLU A 185 -11.95 29.31 18.39
N ALA A 186 -10.99 28.57 17.86
CA ALA A 186 -10.54 27.31 18.44
C ALA A 186 -9.01 27.24 18.43
N THR A 187 -8.48 26.51 19.41
CA THR A 187 -7.05 26.26 19.55
C THR A 187 -6.80 24.77 19.43
N LEU A 188 -5.80 24.42 18.65
CA LEU A 188 -5.28 23.07 18.56
C LEU A 188 -3.96 22.98 19.33
N SER A 189 -3.90 22.06 20.27
CA SER A 189 -2.71 21.76 21.07
C SER A 189 -2.16 20.40 20.66
N VAL A 190 -0.89 20.36 20.27
CA VAL A 190 -0.16 19.12 20.00
C VAL A 190 0.55 18.69 21.27
N MET A 191 0.33 17.46 21.68
CA MET A 191 0.84 16.89 22.92
C MET A 191 1.83 15.75 22.61
N GLY A 192 2.76 15.53 23.54
CA GLY A 192 3.71 14.43 23.55
C GLY A 192 3.94 13.94 24.96
N ARG A 193 3.57 12.70 25.26
CA ARG A 193 3.70 12.05 26.58
C ARG A 193 3.11 12.91 27.70
N GLY A 194 1.95 13.49 27.45
CA GLY A 194 1.22 14.36 28.37
C GLY A 194 1.76 15.79 28.51
N LYS A 195 2.77 16.18 27.72
CA LYS A 195 3.31 17.55 27.69
C LYS A 195 2.87 18.28 26.44
N LEU A 196 2.56 19.57 26.58
CA LEU A 196 2.30 20.45 25.44
C LEU A 196 3.59 20.64 24.63
N LEU A 197 3.57 20.27 23.36
CA LEU A 197 4.67 20.48 22.43
C LEU A 197 4.47 21.76 21.62
N GLU A 198 3.29 21.92 21.03
CA GLU A 198 2.95 23.06 20.18
C GLU A 198 1.50 23.49 20.40
N ARG A 199 1.21 24.75 20.08
CA ARG A 199 -0.13 25.30 20.12
C ARG A 199 -0.36 26.16 18.89
N HIS A 200 -1.46 25.89 18.20
CA HIS A 200 -1.86 26.56 16.96
C HIS A 200 -3.24 27.18 17.17
N ALA A 201 -3.34 28.50 16.98
CA ALA A 201 -4.64 29.14 16.82
C ALA A 201 -5.19 28.72 15.46
N LEU A 202 -6.39 28.13 15.44
CA LEU A 202 -7.00 27.74 14.18
C LEU A 202 -7.56 28.97 13.47
N PRO A 203 -7.39 29.09 12.15
CA PRO A 203 -7.97 30.20 11.41
C PRO A 203 -9.49 30.13 11.48
N ALA A 204 -10.19 31.24 11.23
CA ALA A 204 -11.64 31.24 11.04
C ALA A 204 -11.96 31.08 9.54
N ASP A 205 -12.97 30.28 9.21
CA ASP A 205 -13.45 30.04 7.83
C ASP A 205 -12.34 29.64 6.83
N ALA A 206 -11.39 28.80 7.25
CA ALA A 206 -10.28 28.41 6.40
C ALA A 206 -9.76 27.01 6.69
N ALA A 207 -9.14 26.43 5.66
CA ALA A 207 -8.35 25.21 5.81
C ALA A 207 -7.05 25.51 6.55
N PHE A 208 -6.58 24.54 7.34
CA PHE A 208 -5.29 24.57 8.00
C PHE A 208 -4.53 23.27 7.73
N ARG A 209 -3.20 23.37 7.78
CA ARG A 209 -2.31 22.21 7.71
C ARG A 209 -0.99 22.54 8.38
N PHE A 210 -0.57 21.70 9.31
CA PHE A 210 0.74 21.83 9.97
C PHE A 210 1.42 20.46 10.12
N PRO A 211 2.76 20.43 10.10
CA PRO A 211 3.52 19.19 10.35
C PRO A 211 3.37 18.74 11.80
N LEU A 212 3.44 17.43 12.01
CA LEU A 212 3.49 16.82 13.35
C LEU A 212 4.87 16.22 13.59
N GLY A 213 5.46 16.56 14.74
CA GLY A 213 6.72 15.98 15.19
C GLY A 213 6.61 14.48 15.49
N VAL A 214 7.75 13.78 15.51
CA VAL A 214 7.80 12.35 15.84
C VAL A 214 7.34 12.07 17.28
N ASP A 215 7.57 13.01 18.19
CA ASP A 215 7.18 12.89 19.60
C ASP A 215 5.70 13.20 19.87
N ALA A 216 4.95 13.64 18.85
CA ALA A 216 3.53 13.94 18.99
C ALA A 216 2.70 12.65 19.08
N ASP A 217 1.92 12.50 20.16
CA ASP A 217 1.09 11.33 20.43
C ASP A 217 -0.41 11.66 20.61
N GLU A 218 -0.76 12.92 20.82
CA GLU A 218 -2.15 13.36 20.98
C GLU A 218 -2.36 14.78 20.45
N ILE A 219 -3.55 15.06 19.93
CA ILE A 219 -4.05 16.41 19.67
C ILE A 219 -5.27 16.67 20.54
N ALA A 220 -5.29 17.85 21.16
CA ALA A 220 -6.45 18.39 21.85
C ALA A 220 -6.93 19.68 21.17
N ILE A 221 -8.23 19.77 20.89
CA ILE A 221 -8.87 20.92 20.25
C ILE A 221 -9.91 21.47 21.20
N ALA A 222 -9.81 22.76 21.52
CA ALA A 222 -10.72 23.43 22.43
C ALA A 222 -11.11 24.84 21.93
N GLY A 223 -12.34 25.25 22.21
CA GLY A 223 -12.87 26.57 21.89
C GLY A 223 -14.10 26.51 20.99
N SER A 224 -14.97 27.54 21.09
CA SER A 224 -16.21 27.63 20.30
C SER A 224 -17.10 26.38 20.36
N GLY A 225 -17.21 25.77 21.55
CA GLY A 225 -18.01 24.54 21.76
C GLY A 225 -17.33 23.24 21.29
N LEU A 226 -16.07 23.30 20.85
CA LEU A 226 -15.24 22.13 20.62
C LEU A 226 -14.53 21.71 21.91
N ASP A 227 -14.58 20.40 22.18
CA ASP A 227 -13.70 19.70 23.10
C ASP A 227 -13.43 18.32 22.48
N ARG A 228 -12.31 18.21 21.76
CA ARG A 228 -11.95 16.98 21.03
C ARG A 228 -10.55 16.55 21.43
N ARG A 229 -10.36 15.25 21.64
CA ARG A 229 -9.05 14.64 21.84
C ARG A 229 -8.88 13.46 20.90
N LEU A 230 -7.75 13.44 20.22
CA LEU A 230 -7.39 12.40 19.25
C LEU A 230 -6.00 11.89 19.57
N LYS A 231 -5.91 10.61 19.93
CA LYS A 231 -4.63 9.89 19.95
C LYS A 231 -4.14 9.75 18.52
N LEU A 232 -2.90 10.14 18.29
CA LEU A 232 -2.32 10.17 16.96
C LEU A 232 -1.74 8.80 16.59
N SER A 233 -2.05 8.35 15.38
CA SER A 233 -1.37 7.22 14.76
C SER A 233 -0.04 7.64 14.12
N GLY A 234 0.70 6.68 13.55
CA GLY A 234 1.90 6.94 12.74
C GLY A 234 1.61 7.62 11.39
N TYR A 235 0.35 7.89 11.08
CA TYR A 235 -0.10 8.39 9.78
C TYR A 235 -0.46 9.88 9.82
N PRO A 236 -0.56 10.55 8.65
CA PRO A 236 -1.22 11.84 8.54
C PRO A 236 -2.68 11.76 9.01
N ILE A 237 -3.17 12.85 9.57
CA ILE A 237 -4.57 12.98 9.99
C ILE A 237 -5.26 14.10 9.22
N ASP A 238 -6.54 13.92 8.95
CA ASP A 238 -7.44 14.97 8.48
C ASP A 238 -8.67 15.02 9.40
N LEU A 239 -8.90 16.18 10.02
CA LEU A 239 -9.97 16.40 11.00
C LEU A 239 -11.30 16.77 10.34
N GLY A 240 -11.35 16.92 9.02
CA GLY A 240 -12.49 17.44 8.28
C GLY A 240 -12.87 18.85 8.73
N LEU A 241 -14.13 19.22 8.49
CA LEU A 241 -14.73 20.41 9.05
C LEU A 241 -14.94 20.24 10.56
N LEU A 242 -14.23 21.06 11.34
CA LEU A 242 -14.39 21.16 12.78
C LEU A 242 -15.69 21.92 13.13
N ALA A 243 -16.84 21.27 12.94
CA ALA A 243 -18.13 21.81 13.36
C ALA A 243 -18.38 21.60 14.86
N PRO A 244 -19.14 22.51 15.53
CA PRO A 244 -19.62 22.29 16.89
C PRO A 244 -20.41 20.98 17.02
N GLY A 245 -20.31 20.32 18.18
CA GLY A 245 -20.89 18.99 18.39
C GLY A 245 -19.81 17.90 18.26
N ALA A 246 -19.09 17.68 19.36
CA ALA A 246 -18.12 16.60 19.46
C ALA A 246 -18.77 15.35 20.05
N LEU A 247 -18.26 14.19 19.63
CA LEU A 247 -18.46 12.95 20.37
C LEU A 247 -18.04 13.17 21.84
N ALA A 248 -18.82 12.63 22.79
CA ALA A 248 -18.45 12.76 24.20
C ALA A 248 -17.06 12.15 24.46
N PRO A 249 -16.17 12.79 25.25
CA PRO A 249 -14.79 12.33 25.42
C PRO A 249 -14.65 10.87 25.87
N ASP A 250 -15.61 10.38 26.67
CA ASP A 250 -15.61 9.03 27.24
C ASP A 250 -16.59 8.08 26.53
N ALA A 251 -17.09 8.45 25.34
CA ALA A 251 -17.99 7.57 24.59
C ALA A 251 -17.28 6.25 24.22
N PRO A 252 -17.94 5.09 24.40
CA PRO A 252 -17.33 3.80 24.10
C PRO A 252 -17.09 3.67 22.59
N LEU A 253 -15.82 3.63 22.22
CA LEU A 253 -15.40 3.46 20.83
C LEU A 253 -15.27 1.97 20.48
N LYS A 254 -15.73 1.62 19.28
CA LYS A 254 -15.60 0.30 18.68
C LYS A 254 -14.83 0.41 17.37
N THR A 255 -13.72 -0.32 17.28
CA THR A 255 -13.00 -0.52 16.02
C THR A 255 -13.68 -1.63 15.22
N VAL A 256 -13.91 -1.37 13.94
CA VAL A 256 -14.47 -2.29 12.95
C VAL A 256 -13.37 -2.60 11.94
N GLY A 257 -12.83 -3.82 12.05
CA GLY A 257 -11.96 -4.41 11.04
C GLY A 257 -12.76 -5.30 10.08
N PHE A 258 -12.03 -6.00 9.21
CA PHE A 258 -12.60 -6.81 8.13
C PHE A 258 -12.10 -8.26 8.09
N ASP A 259 -11.26 -8.66 9.06
CA ASP A 259 -10.66 -10.00 9.13
C ASP A 259 -11.65 -11.12 9.46
N ASP A 260 -12.74 -10.80 10.15
CA ASP A 260 -13.76 -11.75 10.60
C ASP A 260 -14.86 -12.02 9.55
N ILE A 261 -14.83 -11.31 8.41
CA ILE A 261 -15.84 -11.43 7.36
C ILE A 261 -15.62 -12.66 6.49
N THR A 262 -14.39 -12.89 6.02
CA THR A 262 -14.10 -13.98 5.09
C THR A 262 -12.70 -14.55 5.29
N PRO A 263 -12.57 -15.89 5.38
CA PRO A 263 -11.27 -16.54 5.34
C PRO A 263 -10.81 -16.90 3.92
N ARG A 264 -11.60 -16.58 2.87
CA ARG A 264 -11.53 -17.23 1.54
C ARG A 264 -11.27 -16.29 0.35
N GLY A 265 -10.93 -15.02 0.59
CA GLY A 265 -10.62 -14.06 -0.48
C GLY A 265 -11.59 -12.89 -0.50
N LEU A 266 -12.24 -12.64 -1.64
CA LEU A 266 -13.12 -11.48 -1.86
C LEU A 266 -14.59 -11.80 -1.58
N CYS A 267 -15.25 -10.94 -0.79
CA CYS A 267 -16.70 -10.95 -0.62
C CYS A 267 -17.26 -9.54 -0.43
N LYS A 268 -18.59 -9.40 -0.49
CA LYS A 268 -19.26 -8.16 -0.06
C LYS A 268 -19.23 -8.08 1.47
N VAL A 269 -19.03 -6.88 2.01
CA VAL A 269 -19.27 -6.65 3.44
C VAL A 269 -20.77 -6.83 3.70
N PRO A 270 -21.19 -7.76 4.56
CA PRO A 270 -22.61 -8.03 4.78
C PRO A 270 -23.22 -6.93 5.66
N SER A 271 -24.45 -6.51 5.32
CA SER A 271 -25.27 -5.69 6.21
C SER A 271 -25.42 -6.34 7.59
N GLY A 272 -25.40 -5.51 8.63
CA GLY A 272 -25.34 -5.94 10.03
C GLY A 272 -23.92 -6.24 10.53
N HIS A 273 -22.90 -6.32 9.66
CA HIS A 273 -21.52 -6.46 10.11
C HIS A 273 -21.14 -5.31 11.06
N ALA A 274 -20.60 -5.67 12.21
CA ALA A 274 -20.31 -4.78 13.32
C ALA A 274 -21.48 -3.91 13.83
N GLY A 275 -22.74 -4.19 13.45
CA GLY A 275 -23.93 -3.46 13.89
C GLY A 275 -24.35 -2.31 12.97
N VAL A 276 -23.80 -2.23 11.76
CA VAL A 276 -24.21 -1.26 10.72
C VAL A 276 -24.49 -1.98 9.39
N ASP A 277 -25.29 -1.36 8.55
CA ASP A 277 -25.56 -1.78 7.18
C ASP A 277 -24.49 -1.24 6.24
N TRP A 278 -24.17 -2.04 5.22
CA TRP A 278 -23.08 -1.77 4.30
C TRP A 278 -23.59 -1.83 2.85
N HIS A 279 -23.20 -0.84 2.05
CA HIS A 279 -23.52 -0.78 0.64
C HIS A 279 -22.26 -0.55 -0.20
N ASN A 280 -22.10 -1.36 -1.24
CA ASN A 280 -21.03 -1.25 -2.23
C ASN A 280 -19.57 -1.33 -1.68
N LEU A 281 -19.38 -1.95 -0.52
CA LEU A 281 -18.07 -2.30 0.04
C LEU A 281 -17.79 -3.79 -0.12
N ASN A 282 -16.57 -4.11 -0.55
CA ASN A 282 -16.05 -5.48 -0.58
C ASN A 282 -14.95 -5.61 0.46
N ALA A 283 -14.82 -6.78 1.07
CA ALA A 283 -13.71 -7.14 1.94
C ALA A 283 -12.85 -8.24 1.30
N MET A 284 -11.52 -8.13 1.43
CA MET A 284 -10.55 -9.14 1.01
C MET A 284 -9.18 -8.97 1.66
N SER A 285 -8.32 -9.98 1.55
CA SER A 285 -6.94 -9.86 2.01
C SER A 285 -6.20 -8.78 1.21
N ARG A 286 -5.34 -8.03 1.88
CA ARG A 286 -4.63 -6.88 1.29
C ARG A 286 -3.79 -7.21 0.06
N ASP A 287 -3.35 -8.46 -0.05
CA ASP A 287 -2.47 -8.99 -1.10
C ASP A 287 -3.20 -9.84 -2.15
N HIS A 288 -4.53 -9.91 -2.07
CA HIS A 288 -5.36 -10.70 -2.97
C HIS A 288 -5.23 -10.25 -4.43
N THR A 289 -5.16 -8.93 -4.66
CA THR A 289 -5.12 -8.34 -5.99
C THR A 289 -3.66 -8.02 -6.40
N PRO A 290 -3.18 -8.51 -7.55
CA PRO A 290 -1.86 -8.14 -8.03
C PRO A 290 -1.76 -6.64 -8.35
N ASN A 291 -0.63 -6.03 -7.99
CA ASN A 291 -0.32 -4.62 -8.26
C ASN A 291 -1.32 -3.62 -7.64
N SER A 292 -1.93 -3.97 -6.50
CA SER A 292 -2.83 -3.08 -5.77
C SER A 292 -2.09 -2.46 -4.58
N GLU A 293 -1.17 -1.52 -4.84
CA GLU A 293 -0.24 -1.00 -3.82
C GLU A 293 -0.97 -0.42 -2.61
N GLY A 294 -2.05 0.32 -2.83
CA GLY A 294 -2.83 0.95 -1.76
C GLY A 294 -3.56 -0.02 -0.86
N TYR A 295 -3.88 -1.23 -1.34
CA TYR A 295 -4.50 -2.26 -0.51
C TYR A 295 -3.50 -2.78 0.51
N VAL A 296 -2.25 -2.97 0.07
CA VAL A 296 -1.15 -3.42 0.92
C VAL A 296 -0.72 -2.31 1.88
N ASN A 297 -0.48 -1.11 1.35
CA ASN A 297 0.04 0.02 2.12
C ASN A 297 -1.01 0.65 3.04
N GLY A 298 -2.30 0.55 2.70
CA GLY A 298 -3.42 1.05 3.49
C GLY A 298 -3.95 0.08 4.54
N ASN A 299 -3.44 -1.16 4.58
CA ASN A 299 -3.78 -2.13 5.61
C ASN A 299 -3.00 -1.84 6.90
N VAL A 300 -3.71 -1.36 7.91
CA VAL A 300 -3.13 -0.92 9.18
C VAL A 300 -3.27 -2.00 10.26
N SER A 301 -4.28 -2.84 10.18
CA SER A 301 -4.56 -3.91 11.14
C SER A 301 -4.86 -5.24 10.42
N GLY A 302 -4.69 -6.35 11.14
CA GLY A 302 -4.99 -7.68 10.59
C GLY A 302 -4.32 -7.98 9.24
N ALA A 303 -5.06 -8.61 8.34
CA ALA A 303 -4.66 -8.96 6.98
C ALA A 303 -5.69 -8.54 5.91
N TYR A 304 -6.87 -8.05 6.32
CA TYR A 304 -7.99 -7.73 5.45
C TYR A 304 -8.29 -6.23 5.44
N ILE A 305 -8.76 -5.75 4.30
CA ILE A 305 -9.25 -4.38 4.12
C ILE A 305 -10.68 -4.41 3.59
N ALA A 306 -11.37 -3.27 3.65
CA ALA A 306 -12.53 -3.01 2.81
C ALA A 306 -12.22 -1.99 1.71
N TYR A 307 -12.96 -2.02 0.61
CA TYR A 307 -12.75 -1.06 -0.47
C TYR A 307 -14.03 -0.80 -1.27
N THR A 308 -14.14 0.40 -1.83
CA THR A 308 -15.27 0.79 -2.67
C THR A 308 -15.24 0.01 -3.99
N SER A 309 -16.31 -0.72 -4.30
CA SER A 309 -16.30 -1.56 -5.51
C SER A 309 -16.39 -0.69 -6.77
N SER A 310 -15.47 -0.94 -7.70
CA SER A 310 -15.42 -0.27 -9.02
C SER A 310 -15.34 1.27 -8.97
N GLY A 311 -14.90 1.85 -7.84
CA GLY A 311 -14.79 3.30 -7.66
C GLY A 311 -16.14 4.03 -7.59
N HIS A 312 -17.23 3.29 -7.49
CA HIS A 312 -18.56 3.86 -7.25
C HIS A 312 -18.75 4.21 -5.78
N PRO A 313 -19.67 5.14 -5.46
CA PRO A 313 -19.99 5.47 -4.09
C PRO A 313 -20.33 4.24 -3.25
N ALA A 314 -19.88 4.23 -2.02
CA ALA A 314 -20.18 3.23 -1.02
C ALA A 314 -20.74 3.90 0.23
N GLU A 315 -21.52 3.15 0.99
CA GLU A 315 -22.19 3.68 2.18
C GLU A 315 -22.07 2.70 3.35
N PHE A 316 -22.02 3.25 4.55
CA PHE A 316 -22.33 2.52 5.77
C PHE A 316 -23.25 3.36 6.64
N GLY A 317 -24.16 2.70 7.36
CA GLY A 317 -25.18 3.41 8.13
C GLY A 317 -26.09 2.48 8.90
N ARG A 318 -27.05 3.05 9.63
CA ARG A 318 -28.14 2.36 10.31
C ARG A 318 -29.21 3.37 10.73
N ASP A 319 -30.42 2.89 11.00
CA ASP A 319 -31.55 3.77 11.37
C ASP A 319 -31.33 4.52 12.69
N ALA A 320 -30.68 3.89 13.67
CA ALA A 320 -30.38 4.52 14.96
C ALA A 320 -29.11 5.39 14.86
N PRO A 321 -29.11 6.64 15.36
CA PRO A 321 -27.92 7.48 15.33
C PRO A 321 -26.73 6.83 16.03
N PHE A 322 -25.54 6.98 15.44
CA PHE A 322 -24.27 6.52 16.00
C PHE A 322 -23.18 7.59 15.79
N GLY A 323 -22.14 7.54 16.59
CA GLY A 323 -21.00 8.44 16.44
C GLY A 323 -20.00 7.95 15.40
N PHE A 324 -19.56 8.84 14.50
CA PHE A 324 -18.51 8.55 13.52
C PHE A 324 -17.19 9.19 13.97
N TYR A 325 -16.30 8.36 14.52
CA TYR A 325 -15.07 8.85 15.14
C TYR A 325 -13.95 9.04 14.12
N SER A 326 -13.54 7.97 13.43
CA SER A 326 -12.50 8.04 12.40
C SER A 326 -12.49 6.82 11.46
N VAL A 327 -11.75 6.88 10.37
CA VAL A 327 -11.44 5.75 9.48
C VAL A 327 -10.10 5.98 8.78
N MET A 328 -9.34 4.91 8.51
CA MET A 328 -8.15 4.99 7.67
C MET A 328 -8.56 4.90 6.20
N LEU A 329 -8.18 5.88 5.39
CA LEU A 329 -8.49 5.95 3.96
C LEU A 329 -7.22 5.89 3.12
N THR A 330 -7.23 5.15 2.02
CA THR A 330 -6.08 5.01 1.10
C THR A 330 -6.56 4.94 -0.34
N ALA A 331 -5.80 5.50 -1.28
CA ALA A 331 -6.08 5.32 -2.71
C ALA A 331 -5.67 3.90 -3.11
N ALA A 332 -6.53 3.18 -3.83
CA ALA A 332 -6.31 1.76 -4.15
C ALA A 332 -5.03 1.46 -4.95
N TRP A 333 -4.64 2.36 -5.85
CA TRP A 333 -3.60 2.11 -6.85
C TRP A 333 -2.57 3.22 -6.84
N LEU A 334 -1.30 2.89 -7.10
CA LEU A 334 -0.29 3.92 -7.26
C LEU A 334 -0.60 4.87 -8.45
N ALA A 335 -1.36 4.41 -9.43
CA ALA A 335 -1.84 5.23 -10.54
C ALA A 335 -2.91 6.27 -10.15
N SER A 336 -3.54 6.12 -8.98
CA SER A 336 -4.52 7.05 -8.41
C SER A 336 -3.93 7.84 -7.22
N GLU A 337 -2.60 8.00 -7.16
CA GLU A 337 -1.95 8.83 -6.16
C GLU A 337 -2.47 10.28 -6.25
N GLY A 338 -2.96 10.83 -5.13
CA GLY A 338 -3.57 12.17 -5.08
C GLY A 338 -5.06 12.19 -5.45
N GLU A 339 -5.72 11.03 -5.54
CA GLU A 339 -7.18 10.97 -5.67
C GLU A 339 -7.87 11.67 -4.49
N LEU A 340 -9.09 12.16 -4.70
CA LEU A 340 -9.87 12.84 -3.68
C LEU A 340 -11.09 12.00 -3.29
N ALA A 341 -11.12 11.55 -2.05
CA ALA A 341 -12.33 11.02 -1.44
C ALA A 341 -13.27 12.16 -1.07
N LEU A 342 -14.53 12.04 -1.43
CA LEU A 342 -15.61 12.85 -0.90
C LEU A 342 -16.35 12.03 0.16
N VAL A 343 -16.31 12.49 1.41
CA VAL A 343 -16.98 11.86 2.54
C VAL A 343 -18.14 12.74 2.98
N GLU A 344 -19.35 12.18 2.97
CA GLU A 344 -20.56 12.89 3.33
C GLU A 344 -21.29 12.14 4.43
N SER A 345 -21.76 12.87 5.44
CA SER A 345 -22.39 12.31 6.63
C SER A 345 -23.76 12.95 6.85
N TRP A 346 -24.76 12.14 7.20
CA TRP A 346 -26.13 12.57 7.43
C TRP A 346 -26.67 12.09 8.78
N LEU A 347 -27.60 12.84 9.35
CA LEU A 347 -28.46 12.47 10.46
C LEU A 347 -29.92 12.51 9.98
N GLY A 348 -30.50 11.33 9.74
CA GLY A 348 -31.73 11.22 8.96
C GLY A 348 -31.48 11.75 7.53
N ASP A 349 -32.27 12.75 7.12
CA ASP A 349 -32.13 13.42 5.82
C ASP A 349 -31.25 14.68 5.87
N GLU A 350 -30.85 15.14 7.07
CA GLU A 350 -30.04 16.34 7.25
C GLU A 350 -28.56 16.04 7.02
N ALA A 351 -27.90 16.83 6.18
CA ALA A 351 -26.45 16.73 5.96
C ALA A 351 -25.69 17.37 7.13
N VAL A 352 -24.85 16.58 7.80
CA VAL A 352 -24.07 17.00 8.98
C VAL A 352 -22.66 17.41 8.62
N ALA A 353 -22.02 16.71 7.68
CA ALA A 353 -20.67 17.01 7.24
C ALA A 353 -20.44 16.61 5.78
N ARG A 354 -19.54 17.33 5.12
CA ARG A 354 -19.07 17.04 3.76
C ARG A 354 -17.61 17.46 3.64
N ASP A 355 -16.72 16.49 3.50
CA ASP A 355 -15.28 16.70 3.50
C ASP A 355 -14.62 16.11 2.26
N GLU A 356 -13.55 16.75 1.80
CA GLU A 356 -12.70 16.27 0.72
C GLU A 356 -11.34 15.85 1.28
N ILE A 357 -10.99 14.57 1.13
CA ILE A 357 -9.79 13.97 1.70
C ILE A 357 -8.85 13.55 0.57
N VAL A 358 -7.62 14.07 0.59
CA VAL A 358 -6.57 13.66 -0.37
C VAL A 358 -6.06 12.28 0.02
N LEU A 359 -6.16 11.34 -0.91
CA LEU A 359 -5.72 9.98 -0.73
C LEU A 359 -4.33 9.75 -1.33
N SER A 360 -3.54 8.91 -0.67
CA SER A 360 -2.30 8.36 -1.19
C SER A 360 -2.43 6.84 -1.29
N ALA A 361 -1.76 6.22 -2.26
CA ALA A 361 -1.58 4.77 -2.33
C ALA A 361 -0.32 4.31 -1.59
N LEU A 362 0.48 5.25 -1.07
CA LEU A 362 1.74 4.98 -0.37
C LEU A 362 1.56 4.91 1.14
N ALA A 363 0.59 5.63 1.71
CA ALA A 363 0.19 5.53 3.11
C ALA A 363 -1.30 5.90 3.28
N PRO A 364 -1.96 5.37 4.32
CA PRO A 364 -3.29 5.83 4.70
C PRO A 364 -3.25 7.24 5.27
N VAL A 365 -4.39 7.90 5.23
CA VAL A 365 -4.70 9.09 6.03
C VAL A 365 -5.80 8.72 7.02
N GLN A 366 -5.64 9.11 8.29
CA GLN A 366 -6.67 8.97 9.30
C GLN A 366 -7.65 10.14 9.18
N TYR A 367 -8.79 9.91 8.54
CA TYR A 367 -9.88 10.88 8.55
C TYR A 367 -10.66 10.75 9.86
N ALA A 368 -10.69 11.81 10.67
CA ALA A 368 -11.19 11.82 12.05
C ALA A 368 -12.14 13.01 12.31
N PRO A 369 -13.35 12.99 11.71
CA PRO A 369 -14.31 14.08 11.87
C PRO A 369 -14.95 14.11 13.27
N MET A 370 -14.87 13.02 14.03
CA MET A 370 -15.35 12.90 15.42
C MET A 370 -16.78 13.40 15.62
N LEU A 371 -17.67 13.06 14.69
CA LEU A 371 -19.07 13.48 14.67
C LEU A 371 -19.86 12.73 15.75
N GLN A 372 -20.63 13.47 16.53
CA GLN A 372 -21.41 12.91 17.63
C GLN A 372 -22.51 11.93 17.18
N ALA A 373 -23.21 12.26 16.10
CA ALA A 373 -24.38 11.49 15.64
C ALA A 373 -24.55 11.58 14.12
N VAL A 374 -24.62 10.42 13.48
CA VAL A 374 -24.95 10.21 12.06
C VAL A 374 -25.82 8.96 11.94
N THR A 375 -26.61 8.85 10.88
CA THR A 375 -27.31 7.61 10.48
C THR A 375 -26.71 7.02 9.21
N ARG A 376 -26.02 7.83 8.39
CA ARG A 376 -25.42 7.38 7.13
C ARG A 376 -24.13 8.13 6.85
N VAL A 377 -23.13 7.42 6.36
CA VAL A 377 -21.90 7.97 5.78
C VAL A 377 -21.74 7.41 4.37
N ARG A 378 -21.48 8.28 3.40
CA ARG A 378 -21.17 7.93 2.02
C ARG A 378 -19.73 8.32 1.71
N ILE A 379 -19.01 7.41 1.08
CA ILE A 379 -17.66 7.62 0.58
C ILE A 379 -17.68 7.41 -0.93
N SER A 380 -17.25 8.44 -1.66
CA SER A 380 -17.05 8.39 -3.10
C SER A 380 -15.70 8.99 -3.46
N THR A 381 -15.26 8.86 -4.70
CA THR A 381 -14.02 9.47 -5.19
C THR A 381 -14.29 10.31 -6.42
N ARG A 382 -13.59 11.44 -6.55
CA ARG A 382 -13.82 12.41 -7.62
C ARG A 382 -13.69 11.82 -9.03
N HIS A 383 -12.73 10.93 -9.25
CA HIS A 383 -12.50 10.33 -10.58
C HIS A 383 -12.83 8.84 -10.65
N HIS A 384 -13.68 8.33 -9.75
CA HIS A 384 -14.13 6.94 -9.73
C HIS A 384 -13.01 5.88 -9.65
N TRP A 385 -11.96 6.17 -8.86
CA TRP A 385 -10.97 5.17 -8.46
C TRP A 385 -11.40 4.51 -7.15
N GLN A 386 -11.00 3.25 -6.92
CA GLN A 386 -11.32 2.62 -5.64
C GLN A 386 -10.62 3.35 -4.47
N ALA A 387 -11.35 3.51 -3.36
CA ALA A 387 -10.79 3.90 -2.07
C ALA A 387 -10.77 2.66 -1.17
N VAL A 388 -9.70 2.50 -0.41
CA VAL A 388 -9.49 1.45 0.58
C VAL A 388 -9.77 2.03 1.96
N LEU A 389 -10.40 1.23 2.80
CA LEU A 389 -10.76 1.55 4.18
C LEU A 389 -10.19 0.47 5.10
N ASP A 390 -9.67 0.90 6.24
CA ASP A 390 -9.30 0.04 7.35
C ASP A 390 -9.56 0.74 8.70
N ASP A 391 -9.68 -0.04 9.77
CA ASP A 391 -9.93 0.43 11.15
C ASP A 391 -10.98 1.56 11.24
N LEU A 392 -12.22 1.29 10.81
CA LEU A 392 -13.34 2.21 11.04
C LEU A 392 -13.65 2.26 12.54
N ILE A 393 -13.69 3.45 13.13
CA ILE A 393 -13.98 3.67 14.55
C ILE A 393 -15.32 4.40 14.69
N VAL A 394 -16.23 3.79 15.43
CA VAL A 394 -17.59 4.30 15.69
C VAL A 394 -17.94 4.22 17.18
N ALA A 395 -18.94 5.00 17.60
CA ALA A 395 -19.60 4.85 18.91
C ALA A 395 -21.05 4.41 18.68
N LEU A 396 -21.39 3.18 19.05
CA LEU A 396 -22.68 2.53 18.77
C LEU A 396 -23.65 2.50 19.94
#